data_AF-A0A8X7CAI0-F1
#
_entry.id   AF-A0A8X7CAI0-F1
#
_cell.length_a   1.000
_cell.length_b   1.000
_cell.length_c   1.000
_cell.angle_alpha   90.00
_cell.angle_beta   90.00
_cell.angle_gamma   90.00
#
_symmetry.space_group_name_H-M   'P 1'
#
loop_
_entity.id
_entity.type
_entity.pdbx_description
1 polymer ?
#
loop_
_entity_poly.entity_id
_entity_poly.type
_entity_poly.pdbx_seq_one_letter_code
_entity_poly.pdbx_strand_id
1 'polypeptide(L)'
;MYRQITLQDSDFQRIVWRNSPFEPIQDFRLTRIAYGTASAPYLAIKCLQQLALNEANNFPLASKAALSDFYVDDLMSGANSLSEALELQNQLTQMLSSAGLV
;
A
#
# COMPACT_ATOMS: atom_id res chain seq x y z
N MET A 1 3.75 0.27 1.03
CA MET A 1 2.27 0.18 1.07
C MET A 1 1.72 -0.77 2.16
N TYR A 2 1.77 -2.11 2.02
CA TYR A 2 1.06 -3.05 2.91
C TYR A 2 1.22 -2.82 4.42
N ARG A 3 2.46 -2.66 4.90
CA ARG A 3 2.76 -2.49 6.32
C ARG A 3 2.30 -1.17 6.92
N GLN A 4 1.83 -0.22 6.10
CA GLN A 4 1.28 1.05 6.56
C GLN A 4 -0.19 0.92 6.98
N ILE A 5 -0.84 -0.20 6.66
CA ILE A 5 -2.27 -0.42 6.90
C ILE A 5 -2.44 -1.27 8.16
N THR A 6 -3.15 -0.71 9.15
CA THR A 6 -3.48 -1.39 10.41
C THR A 6 -4.57 -2.43 10.21
N LEU A 7 -4.45 -3.57 10.89
CA LEU A 7 -5.51 -4.57 10.97
C LEU A 7 -6.28 -4.43 12.28
N GLN A 8 -7.61 -4.53 12.22
CA GLN A 8 -8.46 -4.59 13.42
C GLN A 8 -8.46 -6.02 14.00
N ASP A 9 -8.63 -7.04 13.17
CA ASP A 9 -8.73 -8.44 13.63
C ASP A 9 -7.36 -9.15 13.73
N SER A 10 -6.41 -8.53 14.45
CA SER A 10 -5.04 -9.05 14.60
C SER A 10 -4.95 -10.42 15.28
N ASP A 11 -6.00 -10.85 16.01
CA ASP A 11 -6.07 -12.17 16.63
C ASP A 11 -6.09 -13.32 15.61
N PHE A 12 -6.58 -13.09 14.38
CA PHE A 12 -6.54 -14.08 13.29
C PHE A 12 -5.22 -14.08 12.52
N GLN A 13 -4.32 -13.16 12.83
CA GLN A 13 -3.02 -13.01 12.15
C GLN A 13 -1.87 -13.36 13.10
N ARG A 14 -2.00 -14.51 13.77
CA ARG A 14 -0.98 -15.01 14.68
C ARG A 14 0.09 -15.80 13.95
N ILE A 15 1.33 -15.58 14.37
CA ILE A 15 2.48 -16.38 13.97
C ILE A 15 3.14 -16.95 15.21
N VAL A 16 3.79 -18.09 15.04
CA VAL A 16 4.62 -18.70 16.09
C VAL A 16 6.09 -18.54 15.73
N TRP A 17 6.93 -18.23 16.71
CA TRP A 17 8.37 -18.08 16.51
C TRP A 17 9.14 -18.56 17.73
N ARG A 18 10.36 -19.05 17.50
CA ARG A 18 11.39 -19.32 18.49
C ARG A 18 12.75 -19.24 17.81
N ASN A 19 13.79 -18.76 18.52
CA ASN A 19 15.12 -18.62 17.89
C ASN A 19 15.90 -19.93 17.87
N SER A 20 15.53 -20.86 18.74
CA SER A 20 16.17 -22.17 18.89
C SER A 20 15.14 -23.26 19.15
N PRO A 21 15.36 -24.52 18.71
CA PRO A 21 14.48 -25.65 19.03
C PRO A 21 14.31 -25.92 20.52
N PHE A 22 15.24 -25.45 21.35
CA PHE A 22 15.24 -25.62 22.81
C PHE A 22 14.49 -24.50 23.55
N GLU A 23 14.14 -23.41 22.87
CA GLU A 23 13.33 -22.33 23.45
C GLU A 23 11.83 -22.66 23.38
N PRO A 24 11.02 -22.19 24.35
CA PRO A 24 9.57 -22.23 24.24
C PRO A 24 9.09 -21.51 22.98
N ILE A 25 8.03 -22.04 22.36
CA ILE A 25 7.35 -21.36 21.25
C ILE A 25 6.68 -20.10 21.81
N GLN A 26 6.93 -18.97 21.15
CA GLN A 26 6.25 -17.70 21.40
C GLN A 26 5.21 -17.46 20.30
N ASP A 27 4.10 -16.81 20.64
CA ASP A 27 3.12 -16.34 19.66
C ASP A 27 3.14 -14.81 19.54
N PHE A 28 2.98 -14.34 18.30
CA PHE A 28 2.95 -12.93 17.97
C PHE A 28 1.72 -12.62 17.13
N ARG A 29 1.17 -11.43 17.28
CA ARG A 29 0.07 -10.92 16.45
C ARG A 29 0.62 -9.91 15.45
N LEU A 30 0.32 -10.09 14.18
CA LEU A 30 0.61 -9.09 13.16
C LEU A 30 -0.42 -7.97 13.26
N THR A 31 0.05 -6.75 13.51
CA THR A 31 -0.81 -5.55 13.67
C THR A 31 -1.06 -4.82 12.35
N ARG A 32 -0.38 -5.24 11.28
CA ARG A 32 -0.43 -4.66 9.94
C ARG A 32 -0.71 -5.74 8.91
N ILE A 33 -1.20 -5.34 7.74
CA ILE A 33 -1.43 -6.28 6.64
C ILE A 33 -0.13 -7.04 6.34
N ALA A 34 -0.23 -8.36 6.38
CA ALA A 34 0.86 -9.28 6.12
C ALA A 34 0.75 -9.86 4.71
N TYR A 35 1.90 -10.08 4.08
CA TYR A 35 2.01 -10.80 2.81
C TYR A 35 1.49 -12.24 2.96
N GLY A 36 0.97 -12.80 1.87
CA GLY A 36 0.52 -14.19 1.84
C GLY A 36 -0.91 -14.43 2.33
N THR A 37 -1.58 -13.41 2.85
CA THR A 37 -3.03 -13.49 3.11
C THR A 37 -3.80 -13.20 1.81
N ALA A 38 -4.86 -13.95 1.54
CA ALA A 38 -5.63 -13.81 0.30
C ALA A 38 -6.24 -12.40 0.13
N SER A 39 -6.54 -11.72 1.25
CA SER A 39 -7.13 -10.38 1.25
C SER A 39 -6.11 -9.24 1.21
N ALA A 40 -4.82 -9.48 1.46
CA ALA A 40 -3.82 -8.41 1.54
C ALA A 40 -3.75 -7.53 0.27
N PRO A 41 -3.66 -8.09 -0.95
CA PRO A 41 -3.60 -7.28 -2.17
C PRO A 41 -4.85 -6.41 -2.32
N TYR A 42 -6.03 -7.00 -2.10
CA TYR A 42 -7.29 -6.28 -2.19
C TYR A 42 -7.34 -5.10 -1.20
N LEU A 43 -7.04 -5.35 0.08
CA LEU A 43 -7.09 -4.33 1.11
C LEU A 43 -6.11 -3.17 0.82
N ALA A 44 -4.91 -3.49 0.36
CA ALA A 44 -3.91 -2.47 0.04
C ALA A 44 -4.31 -1.62 -1.16
N ILE A 45 -4.80 -2.24 -2.24
CA ILE A 45 -5.31 -1.52 -3.42
C ILE A 45 -6.52 -0.67 -3.04
N LYS A 46 -7.44 -1.16 -2.19
CA LYS A 46 -8.61 -0.37 -1.76
C LYS A 46 -8.21 0.88 -0.98
N CYS A 47 -7.20 0.81 -0.12
CA CYS A 47 -6.66 2.00 0.56
C CYS A 47 -6.08 3.01 -0.44
N LEU A 48 -5.31 2.54 -1.43
CA LEU A 48 -4.76 3.39 -2.48
C LEU A 48 -5.84 4.05 -3.34
N GLN A 49 -6.86 3.29 -3.76
CA GLN A 49 -8.00 3.81 -4.52
C GLN A 49 -8.78 4.84 -3.71
N GLN A 50 -8.98 4.62 -2.40
CA GLN A 50 -9.68 5.59 -1.56
C GLN A 50 -8.87 6.89 -1.41
N LEU A 51 -7.55 6.80 -1.28
CA LEU A 51 -6.67 7.97 -1.29
C LEU A 51 -6.81 8.76 -2.59
N ALA A 52 -6.76 8.08 -3.74
CA ALA A 52 -6.93 8.70 -5.06
C ALA A 52 -8.28 9.42 -5.21
N LEU A 53 -9.36 8.85 -4.68
CA LEU A 53 -10.68 9.50 -4.70
C LEU A 53 -10.72 10.73 -3.79
N ASN A 54 -10.11 10.67 -2.61
CA ASN A 54 -10.08 11.78 -1.66
C ASN A 54 -9.24 12.96 -2.18
N GLU A 55 -8.14 12.66 -2.86
CA GLU A 55 -7.16 13.64 -3.32
C GLU A 55 -7.33 14.05 -4.79
N ALA A 56 -8.42 13.62 -5.44
CA ALA A 56 -8.68 13.86 -6.87
C ALA A 56 -8.59 15.33 -7.29
N ASN A 57 -8.98 16.25 -6.41
CA ASN A 57 -8.92 17.69 -6.66
C ASN A 57 -7.52 18.28 -6.49
N ASN A 58 -6.70 17.70 -5.60
CA ASN A 58 -5.36 18.19 -5.29
C ASN A 58 -4.31 17.60 -6.26
N PHE A 59 -4.47 16.33 -6.63
CA PHE A 59 -3.53 15.58 -7.46
C PHE A 59 -4.27 14.82 -8.58
N PRO A 60 -4.84 15.52 -9.57
CA PRO A 60 -5.71 14.91 -10.59
C PRO A 60 -5.01 13.88 -11.48
N LEU A 61 -3.74 14.11 -11.85
CA LEU A 61 -2.97 13.16 -12.67
C LEU A 61 -2.64 11.91 -11.88
N ALA A 62 -2.15 12.08 -10.65
CA ALA A 62 -1.83 10.99 -9.76
C ALA A 62 -3.06 10.16 -9.40
N SER A 63 -4.20 10.80 -9.16
CA SER A 63 -5.46 10.12 -8.82
C SER A 63 -5.95 9.27 -9.98
N LYS A 64 -5.87 9.78 -11.22
CA LYS A 64 -6.19 9.00 -12.41
C LYS A 64 -5.28 7.77 -12.52
N ALA A 65 -3.96 7.96 -12.45
CA ALA A 65 -3.00 6.87 -12.53
C ALA A 65 -3.16 5.85 -11.38
N ALA A 66 -3.43 6.31 -10.15
CA ALA A 66 -3.66 5.44 -9.00
C ALA A 66 -4.90 4.54 -9.15
N LEU A 67 -5.90 4.98 -9.94
CA LEU A 67 -7.11 4.22 -10.20
C LEU A 67 -6.98 3.24 -11.38
N SER A 68 -6.11 3.51 -12.36
CA SER A 68 -6.03 2.72 -13.60
C SER A 68 -4.72 1.97 -13.82
N ASP A 69 -3.61 2.42 -13.23
CA ASP A 69 -2.25 2.05 -13.69
C ASP A 69 -1.47 1.23 -12.66
N PHE A 70 -2.04 0.97 -11.48
CA PHE A 70 -1.46 0.07 -10.48
C PHE A 70 -1.83 -1.38 -10.76
N TYR A 71 -0.82 -2.24 -10.82
CA TYR A 71 -0.96 -3.67 -10.61
C TYR A 71 -0.42 -4.01 -9.23
N VAL A 72 -1.33 -4.09 -8.25
CA VAL A 72 -0.98 -4.38 -6.86
C VAL A 72 -0.06 -3.31 -6.28
N ASP A 73 1.24 -3.58 -6.10
CA ASP A 73 2.24 -2.65 -5.58
C ASP A 73 3.10 -2.01 -6.68
N ASP A 74 2.99 -2.48 -7.93
CA ASP A 74 3.69 -1.91 -9.08
C ASP A 74 2.83 -0.87 -9.78
N LEU A 75 3.41 0.30 -10.03
CA LEU A 75 2.82 1.34 -10.87
C LEU A 75 3.46 1.32 -12.25
N MET A 76 2.65 1.14 -13.29
CA MET A 76 3.07 1.24 -14.68
C MET A 76 2.31 2.35 -15.38
N SER A 77 2.85 3.57 -15.31
CA SER A 77 2.25 4.77 -15.92
C SER A 77 3.28 5.58 -16.71
N GLY A 78 2.83 6.58 -17.46
CA GLY A 78 3.67 7.41 -18.31
C GLY A 78 2.91 8.57 -18.93
N ALA A 79 3.63 9.36 -19.73
CA ALA A 79 3.07 10.49 -20.47
C ALA A 79 3.75 10.66 -21.83
N ASN A 80 3.17 11.51 -22.69
CA ASN A 80 3.66 11.73 -24.06
C ASN A 80 4.84 12.71 -24.13
N SER A 81 5.14 13.40 -23.02
CA SER A 81 6.26 14.33 -22.91
C SER A 81 6.97 14.19 -21.58
N LEU A 82 8.26 14.58 -21.54
CA LEU A 82 9.04 14.61 -20.30
C LEU A 82 8.40 15.51 -19.24
N SER A 83 7.87 16.67 -19.65
CA SER A 83 7.24 17.61 -18.73
C SER A 83 6.02 17.00 -18.03
N GLU A 84 5.13 16.37 -18.79
CA GLU A 84 3.93 15.71 -18.24
C GLU A 84 4.32 14.51 -17.37
N ALA A 85 5.36 13.75 -17.75
CA ALA A 85 5.84 12.61 -16.97
C ALA A 85 6.41 13.06 -15.61
N LEU A 86 7.16 14.17 -15.58
CA LEU A 86 7.67 14.76 -14.34
C LEU A 86 6.53 15.32 -13.47
N GLU A 87 5.52 15.94 -14.07
CA GLU A 87 4.36 16.41 -13.33
C GLU A 87 3.57 15.26 -12.70
N LEU A 88 3.30 14.21 -13.48
CA LEU A 88 2.66 12.98 -12.99
C LEU A 88 3.46 12.36 -11.84
N GLN A 89 4.77 12.21 -11.99
CA GLN A 89 5.65 11.68 -10.94
C GLN A 89 5.55 12.54 -9.67
N ASN A 90 5.65 13.86 -9.79
CA ASN A 90 5.59 14.77 -8.64
C ASN A 90 4.24 14.66 -7.91
N GLN A 91 3.13 14.65 -8.66
CA GLN A 91 1.80 14.49 -8.05
C GLN A 91 1.67 13.13 -7.36
N LEU A 92 2.18 12.04 -7.95
CA LEU A 92 2.15 10.70 -7.35
C LEU A 92 2.96 10.67 -6.05
N THR A 93 4.18 11.20 -6.06
CA THR A 93 5.03 11.24 -4.87
C THR A 93 4.36 12.03 -3.75
N GLN A 94 3.81 13.21 -4.04
CA GLN A 94 3.14 14.04 -3.03
C GLN A 94 1.88 13.37 -2.47
N MET A 95 1.03 12.83 -3.35
CA MET A 95 -0.20 12.14 -2.95
C MET A 95 0.10 10.91 -2.10
N LEU A 96 1.06 10.07 -2.49
CA LEU A 96 1.39 8.87 -1.74
C LEU A 96 2.08 9.21 -0.40
N SER A 97 2.89 10.27 -0.37
CA SER A 97 3.54 10.75 0.86
C SER A 97 2.52 11.25 1.89
N SER A 98 1.43 11.90 1.45
CA SER A 98 0.38 12.40 2.36
C SER A 98 -0.30 11.28 3.15
N ALA A 99 -0.26 10.04 2.64
CA ALA A 99 -0.77 8.83 3.28
C ALA A 99 0.34 7.92 3.86
N GLY A 100 1.61 8.34 3.84
CA GLY A 100 2.74 7.56 4.32
C GLY A 100 3.04 6.29 3.50
N LEU A 101 2.64 6.27 2.22
CA LEU A 101 2.80 5.11 1.34
C LEU A 101 4.15 5.06 0.60
N VAL A 102 4.90 6.16 0.61
CA VAL A 102 6.29 6.35 0.12
C VAL A 102 7.07 7.25 1.06
#